data_AF-A0A919HAA8-F1
#
_entry.id   AF-A0A919HAA8-F1
#
_cell.length_a   1.000
_cell.length_b   1.000
_cell.length_c   1.000
_cell.angle_alpha   90.00
_cell.angle_beta   90.00
_cell.angle_gamma   90.00
#
_symmetry.space_group_name_H-M   'P 1'
#
loop_
_entity.id
_entity.type
_entity.pdbx_description
1 polymer ?
#
loop_
_entity_poly.entity_id
_entity_poly.type
_entity_poly.pdbx_seq_one_letter_code
_entity_poly.pdbx_strand_id
1 'polypeptide(L)'
;MVTLSSTGPEPSAAEVLHARYANRLPASLEKLAGPAHGVVHLPLHVAWSGLRSYDLDRPRLRMGMYRTVLAEGQHEDLVNLLNRDLLLAQWPTLRTLVPRHLRQAWESAFPELTPAGSAAA
;
A
#
# COMPACT_ATOMS: atom_id res chain seq x y z
N MET A 1 20.74 42.10 24.07
CA MET A 1 20.23 41.68 22.75
C MET A 1 20.93 40.40 22.36
N VAL A 2 20.19 39.28 22.28
CA VAL A 2 20.40 38.18 21.33
C VAL A 2 19.12 37.35 21.38
N THR A 3 18.40 37.36 20.26
CA THR A 3 17.26 36.50 19.98
C THR A 3 17.80 35.38 19.09
N LEU A 4 17.63 34.12 19.48
CA LEU A 4 17.79 32.95 18.61
C LEU A 4 16.45 32.21 18.68
N SER A 5 15.56 32.41 17.71
CA SER A 5 15.46 31.65 16.44
C SER A 5 14.52 30.45 16.59
N SER A 6 13.29 30.68 16.12
CA SER A 6 12.26 29.75 15.63
C SER A 6 12.46 28.25 15.83
N THR A 7 11.71 27.67 16.77
CA THR A 7 11.25 26.27 16.68
C THR A 7 10.13 26.21 15.65
N GLY A 8 10.43 25.75 14.43
CA GLY A 8 9.38 25.34 13.50
C GLY A 8 8.60 24.15 14.07
N PRO A 9 7.34 23.91 13.66
CA PRO A 9 6.58 22.76 14.13
C PRO A 9 7.27 21.47 13.68
N GLU A 10 7.76 20.68 14.65
CA GLU A 10 8.27 19.33 14.37
C GLU A 10 7.13 18.47 13.80
N PRO A 11 7.35 17.75 12.70
CA PRO A 11 6.32 16.93 12.10
C PRO A 11 5.87 15.84 13.09
N SER A 12 4.57 15.69 13.27
CA SER A 12 3.99 14.66 14.11
C SER A 12 4.41 13.27 13.60
N ALA A 13 4.58 12.30 14.49
CA ALA A 13 4.88 10.91 14.12
C ALA A 13 3.87 10.34 13.09
N ALA A 14 2.61 10.80 13.14
CA ALA A 14 1.59 10.44 12.17
C ALA A 14 1.88 10.96 10.74
N GLU A 15 2.42 12.18 10.64
CA GLU A 15 2.78 12.82 9.37
C GLU A 15 4.01 12.14 8.76
N VAL A 16 5.00 11.81 9.60
CA VAL A 16 6.19 11.05 9.17
C VAL A 16 5.81 9.67 8.64
N LEU A 17 4.91 8.95 9.32
CA LEU A 17 4.42 7.65 8.87
C LEU A 17 3.62 7.74 7.57
N HIS A 18 2.76 8.75 7.44
CA HIS A 18 2.02 9.00 6.21
C HIS A 18 2.96 9.29 5.03
N ALA A 19 3.93 10.20 5.22
CA ALA A 19 4.92 10.54 4.21
C ALA A 19 5.77 9.33 3.78
N ARG A 20 6.17 8.47 4.73
CA ARG A 20 6.87 7.21 4.43
C ARG A 20 6.07 6.32 3.48
N TYR A 21 4.75 6.23 3.68
CA TYR A 21 3.89 5.45 2.79
C TYR A 21 3.63 6.12 1.46
N ALA A 22 3.45 7.44 1.45
CA ALA A 22 3.23 8.22 0.23
C ALA A 22 4.44 8.18 -0.70
N ASN A 23 5.66 8.29 -0.17
CA ASN A 23 6.89 8.37 -0.96
C ASN A 23 7.20 7.12 -1.80
N ARG A 24 6.63 5.97 -1.46
CA ARG A 24 6.80 4.74 -2.24
C ARG A 24 5.68 4.48 -3.23
N LEU A 25 4.59 5.25 -3.22
CA LEU A 25 3.46 5.01 -4.12
C LEU A 25 3.88 5.23 -5.58
N PRO A 26 3.32 4.45 -6.52
CA PRO A 26 3.44 4.79 -7.92
C PRO A 26 2.68 6.07 -8.25
N ALA A 27 3.03 6.70 -9.36
CA ALA A 27 2.34 7.90 -9.84
C ALA A 27 0.85 7.67 -10.15
N SER A 28 0.45 6.42 -10.45
CA SER A 28 -0.92 6.04 -10.79
C SER A 28 -1.13 4.53 -10.58
N LEU A 29 -2.38 4.08 -10.39
CA LEU A 29 -2.71 2.66 -10.20
C LEU A 29 -2.44 1.81 -11.45
N GLU A 30 -2.42 2.41 -12.63
CA GLU A 30 -2.08 1.79 -13.92
C GLU A 30 -0.67 1.19 -13.93
N LYS A 31 0.21 1.67 -13.06
CA LYS A 31 1.57 1.13 -12.91
C LYS A 31 1.60 -0.18 -12.13
N LEU A 32 0.51 -0.58 -11.48
CA LEU A 32 0.41 -1.84 -10.76
C LEU A 32 0.22 -3.00 -11.75
N ALA A 33 1.35 -3.52 -12.23
CA ALA A 33 1.44 -4.52 -13.29
C ALA A 33 1.74 -5.93 -12.76
N GLY A 34 1.51 -6.16 -11.47
CA GLY A 34 1.73 -7.45 -10.84
C GLY A 34 0.83 -8.57 -11.41
N PRO A 35 1.22 -9.83 -11.18
CA PRO A 35 0.48 -10.99 -11.65
C PRO A 35 -0.91 -11.07 -11.02
N ALA A 36 -1.88 -11.55 -11.80
CA ALA A 36 -3.25 -11.74 -11.32
C ALA A 36 -3.54 -13.17 -10.83
N HIS A 37 -2.78 -14.14 -11.29
CA HIS A 37 -2.97 -15.58 -11.07
C HIS A 37 -1.65 -16.30 -10.86
N GLY A 38 -1.70 -17.55 -10.40
CA GLY A 38 -0.53 -18.38 -10.17
C GLY A 38 0.19 -18.09 -8.86
N VAL A 39 1.37 -18.70 -8.70
CA VAL A 39 2.15 -18.61 -7.47
C VAL A 39 3.16 -17.48 -7.56
N VAL A 40 3.12 -16.58 -6.58
CA VAL A 40 4.08 -15.48 -6.43
C VAL A 40 4.97 -15.73 -5.23
N HIS A 41 6.26 -15.50 -5.41
CA HIS A 41 7.25 -15.56 -4.34
C HIS A 41 7.63 -14.14 -3.91
N LEU A 42 7.35 -13.80 -2.65
CA LEU A 42 7.73 -12.50 -2.10
C LEU A 42 9.25 -12.40 -1.87
N PRO A 43 9.87 -11.28 -2.23
CA PRO A 43 11.25 -10.99 -1.85
C PRO A 43 11.46 -11.02 -0.33
N LEU A 44 12.69 -11.35 0.09
CA LEU A 44 13.04 -11.47 1.51
C LEU A 44 12.84 -10.17 2.30
N HIS A 45 13.04 -9.01 1.68
CA HIS A 45 12.85 -7.73 2.36
C HIS A 45 11.37 -7.37 2.55
N VAL A 46 10.47 -7.97 1.76
CA VAL A 46 9.01 -7.80 1.91
C VAL A 46 8.45 -8.80 2.93
N ALA A 47 8.97 -10.02 2.94
CA ALA A 47 8.59 -11.04 3.90
C ALA A 47 9.84 -11.79 4.39
N TRP A 48 10.38 -11.35 5.53
CA TRP A 48 11.59 -11.94 6.13
C TRP A 48 11.35 -13.39 6.55
N SER A 49 10.25 -13.67 7.25
CA SER A 49 9.95 -14.99 7.82
C SER A 49 8.48 -15.37 7.64
N GLY A 50 8.20 -16.67 7.46
CA GLY A 50 6.86 -17.21 7.31
C GLY A 50 6.51 -17.61 5.87
N LEU A 51 5.23 -17.51 5.51
CA LEU A 51 4.76 -17.83 4.16
C LEU A 51 5.26 -16.77 3.16
N ARG A 52 6.07 -17.20 2.20
CA ARG A 52 6.59 -16.34 1.12
C ARG A 52 6.06 -16.71 -0.27
N SER A 53 5.41 -17.86 -0.39
CA SER A 53 4.80 -18.33 -1.63
C SER A 53 3.28 -18.18 -1.51
N TYR A 54 2.69 -17.35 -2.35
CA TYR A 54 1.27 -17.05 -2.34
C TYR A 54 0.65 -17.49 -3.66
N ASP A 55 -0.29 -18.43 -3.59
CA ASP A 55 -1.13 -18.82 -4.71
C ASP A 55 -2.27 -17.80 -4.86
N LEU A 56 -2.19 -16.99 -5.92
CA LEU A 56 -3.15 -15.91 -6.21
C LEU A 56 -4.53 -16.43 -6.60
N ASP A 57 -4.65 -17.69 -7.03
CA ASP A 57 -5.93 -18.32 -7.32
C ASP A 57 -6.71 -18.64 -6.04
N ARG A 58 -6.06 -18.57 -4.87
CA ARG A 58 -6.69 -18.73 -3.56
C ARG A 58 -6.98 -17.35 -2.94
N PRO A 59 -8.25 -16.92 -2.83
CA PRO A 59 -8.58 -15.56 -2.40
C PRO A 59 -8.01 -15.16 -1.04
N ARG A 60 -7.96 -16.11 -0.08
CA ARG A 60 -7.39 -15.86 1.25
C ARG A 60 -5.87 -15.62 1.21
N LEU A 61 -5.14 -16.37 0.38
CA LEU A 61 -3.70 -16.18 0.23
C LEU A 61 -3.39 -14.90 -0.53
N ARG A 62 -4.12 -14.63 -1.62
CA ARG A 62 -4.03 -13.36 -2.35
C ARG A 62 -4.26 -12.16 -1.43
N MET A 63 -5.29 -12.20 -0.58
CA MET A 63 -5.55 -11.17 0.43
C MET A 63 -4.39 -10.98 1.40
N GLY A 64 -3.81 -12.07 1.89
CA GLY A 64 -2.64 -12.05 2.76
C GLY A 64 -1.44 -11.41 2.07
N MET A 65 -1.13 -11.81 0.83
CA MET A 65 -0.04 -11.26 0.04
C MET A 65 -0.17 -9.75 -0.14
N TYR A 66 -1.35 -9.29 -0.57
CA TYR A 66 -1.61 -7.87 -0.80
C TYR A 66 -1.43 -7.07 0.48
N ARG A 67 -1.93 -7.57 1.62
CA ARG A 67 -1.74 -6.91 2.92
C ARG A 67 -0.25 -6.82 3.29
N THR A 68 0.52 -7.88 3.07
CA THR A 68 1.97 -7.90 3.34
C THR A 68 2.73 -6.91 2.45
N VAL A 69 2.49 -6.95 1.14
CA VAL A 69 3.13 -6.04 0.17
C VAL A 69 2.74 -4.59 0.46
N LEU A 70 1.48 -4.33 0.79
CA LEU A 70 1.02 -3.01 1.21
C LEU A 70 1.69 -2.57 2.51
N ALA A 71 2.03 -3.44 3.46
CA ALA A 71 2.71 -3.02 4.69
C ALA A 71 4.20 -2.78 4.43
N GLU A 72 4.89 -3.75 3.84
CA GLU A 72 6.35 -3.83 3.84
C GLU A 72 7.02 -3.46 2.50
N GLY A 73 6.28 -3.53 1.40
CA GLY A 73 6.83 -3.34 0.04
C GLY A 73 7.38 -1.94 -0.19
N GLN A 74 8.45 -1.84 -0.98
CA GLN A 74 8.95 -0.58 -1.55
C GLN A 74 8.28 -0.32 -2.90
N HIS A 75 8.58 0.83 -3.52
CA HIS A 75 7.97 1.25 -4.80
C HIS A 75 7.96 0.15 -5.86
N GLU A 76 9.13 -0.44 -6.13
CA GLU A 76 9.27 -1.53 -7.10
C GLU A 76 8.44 -2.76 -6.71
N ASP A 77 8.33 -3.09 -5.43
CA ASP A 77 7.50 -4.21 -4.97
C ASP A 77 6.03 -3.93 -5.22
N LEU A 78 5.56 -2.70 -4.98
CA LEU A 78 4.17 -2.32 -5.24
C LEU A 78 3.85 -2.47 -6.73
N VAL A 79 4.70 -1.92 -7.60
CA VAL A 79 4.55 -1.93 -9.05
C VAL A 79 4.57 -3.36 -9.61
N ASN A 80 5.46 -4.22 -9.12
CA ASN A 80 5.68 -5.55 -9.67
C ASN A 80 4.84 -6.66 -9.01
N LEU A 81 4.31 -6.46 -7.81
CA LEU A 81 3.58 -7.50 -7.05
C LEU A 81 2.10 -7.22 -6.89
N LEU A 82 1.66 -5.96 -7.02
CA LEU A 82 0.24 -5.63 -7.00
C LEU A 82 -0.28 -5.48 -8.42
N ASN A 83 -1.45 -6.04 -8.65
CA ASN A 83 -2.27 -5.80 -9.83
C ASN A 83 -3.38 -4.79 -9.50
N ARG A 84 -3.58 -3.80 -10.38
CA ARG A 84 -4.61 -2.76 -10.26
C ARG A 84 -6.01 -3.32 -9.97
N ASP A 85 -6.52 -4.19 -10.82
CA ASP A 85 -7.93 -4.61 -10.79
C ASP A 85 -8.22 -5.44 -9.54
N LEU A 86 -7.27 -6.31 -9.17
CA LEU A 86 -7.34 -7.07 -7.94
C LEU A 86 -7.24 -6.16 -6.70
N LEU A 87 -6.41 -5.12 -6.75
CA LEU A 87 -6.30 -4.16 -5.65
C LEU A 87 -7.64 -3.44 -5.45
N LEU A 88 -8.24 -2.91 -6.52
CA LEU A 88 -9.54 -2.25 -6.48
C LEU A 88 -10.62 -3.18 -5.92
N ALA A 89 -10.69 -4.42 -6.41
CA ALA A 89 -11.66 -5.41 -5.95
C ALA A 89 -11.47 -5.79 -4.47
N GLN A 90 -10.23 -5.85 -3.98
CA GLN A 90 -9.92 -6.26 -2.60
C GLN A 90 -9.89 -5.09 -1.62
N TRP A 91 -9.76 -3.86 -2.09
CA TRP A 91 -9.59 -2.67 -1.27
C TRP A 91 -10.68 -2.46 -0.20
N PRO A 92 -11.99 -2.69 -0.47
CA PRO A 92 -13.03 -2.55 0.54
C PRO A 92 -12.79 -3.41 1.79
N THR A 93 -12.16 -4.58 1.62
CA THR A 93 -11.73 -5.43 2.74
C THR A 93 -10.36 -5.02 3.27
N LEU A 94 -9.36 -4.83 2.39
CA LEU A 94 -7.98 -4.49 2.78
C LEU A 94 -7.90 -3.23 3.63
N ARG A 95 -8.68 -2.20 3.32
CA ARG A 95 -8.69 -0.92 4.05
C ARG A 95 -9.10 -1.05 5.53
N THR A 96 -9.73 -2.17 5.90
CA THR A 96 -10.08 -2.51 7.29
C THR A 96 -8.97 -3.27 8.02
N LEU A 97 -8.04 -3.87 7.27
CA LEU A 97 -6.97 -4.74 7.75
C LEU A 97 -5.59 -4.08 7.78
N VAL A 98 -5.48 -2.85 7.26
CA VAL A 98 -4.24 -2.07 7.19
C VAL A 98 -4.27 -0.88 8.17
N PRO A 99 -3.10 -0.40 8.63
CA PRO A 99 -3.02 0.77 9.48
C PRO A 99 -3.67 2.01 8.86
N ARG A 100 -4.22 2.88 9.71
CA ARG A 100 -4.91 4.11 9.28
C ARG A 100 -4.05 5.00 8.38
N HIS A 101 -2.77 5.18 8.70
CA HIS A 101 -1.85 6.04 7.95
C HIS A 101 -1.58 5.52 6.54
N LEU A 102 -1.45 4.19 6.39
CA LEU A 102 -1.32 3.53 5.10
C LEU A 102 -2.60 3.73 4.29
N ARG A 103 -3.77 3.43 4.88
CA ARG A 103 -5.06 3.66 4.21
C ARG A 103 -5.19 5.10 3.73
N GLN A 104 -4.88 6.08 4.57
CA GLN A 104 -4.94 7.49 4.22
C GLN A 104 -3.98 7.84 3.09
N ALA A 105 -2.72 7.36 3.12
CA ALA A 105 -1.77 7.60 2.04
C ALA A 105 -2.28 7.09 0.68
N TRP A 106 -2.86 5.89 0.66
CA TRP A 106 -3.40 5.29 -0.56
C TRP A 106 -4.69 5.96 -1.03
N GLU A 107 -5.66 6.20 -0.14
CA GLU A 107 -6.93 6.86 -0.50
C GLU A 107 -6.75 8.34 -0.88
N SER A 108 -5.73 9.02 -0.34
CA SER A 108 -5.39 10.40 -0.75
C SER A 108 -4.67 10.46 -2.09
N ALA A 109 -3.87 9.45 -2.43
CA ALA A 109 -3.15 9.40 -3.70
C ALA A 109 -4.00 8.86 -4.86
N PHE A 110 -4.94 7.94 -4.57
CA PHE A 110 -5.74 7.24 -5.57
C PHE A 110 -7.24 7.39 -5.25
N PRO A 111 -7.93 8.35 -5.87
CA PRO A 111 -9.36 8.57 -5.69
C PRO A 111 -10.22 7.33 -5.96
N GLU A 112 -9.78 6.43 -6.85
CA GLU A 112 -10.46 5.18 -7.21
C GLU A 112 -10.57 4.19 -6.04
N LEU A 113 -9.72 4.34 -5.02
CA LEU A 113 -9.77 3.53 -3.79
C LEU A 113 -10.74 4.09 -2.75
N THR A 114 -11.28 5.29 -2.95
CA THR A 114 -12.28 5.84 -2.04
C THR A 114 -13.66 5.24 -2.29
N PRO A 115 -14.46 4.99 -1.25
CA PRO A 115 -15.78 4.37 -1.38
C PRO A 115 -16.77 5.19 -2.24
N ALA A 116 -16.51 6.49 -2.47
CA ALA A 116 -17.30 7.32 -3.39
C ALA A 116 -17.04 7.01 -4.88
N GLY A 117 -15.93 6.32 -5.21
CA GLY A 117 -15.57 5.90 -6.58
C GLY A 117 -16.14 4.56 -7.01
N SER A 118 -16.85 3.83 -6.14
CA SER A 118 -17.44 2.51 -6.44
C SER A 118 -18.92 2.58 -6.88
N ALA A 119 -19.45 3.77 -7.15
CA ALA A 119 -20.83 3.98 -7.62
C ALA A 119 -20.85 4.57 -9.03
N ALA A 120 -20.31 3.85 -10.02
CA ALA A 120 -20.63 4.04 -11.44
C ALA A 120 -20.03 2.88 -12.27
N ALA A 121 -20.77 1.77 -12.38
CA ALA A 121 -20.82 0.88 -13.55
C ALA A 121 -22.02 -0.05 -13.39
#